data_AF-A0A937QB59-F1
#
_entry.id   AF-A0A937QB59-F1
#
_cell.length_a   1.000
_cell.length_b   1.000
_cell.length_c   1.000
_cell.angle_alpha   90.00
_cell.angle_beta   90.00
_cell.angle_gamma   90.00
#
_symmetry.space_group_name_H-M   'P 1'
#
loop_
_entity.id
_entity.type
_entity.pdbx_description
1 polymer ?
#
loop_
_entity_poly.entity_id
_entity_poly.type
_entity_poly.pdbx_seq_one_letter_code
_entity_poly.pdbx_strand_id
1 'polypeptide(L)' 'MEIKAVFVKDGRWWVAWTDDVPGAMTQGKTIDEARENLIDAIHEIQKPVDLSQVPQKEIVTEIMEI' A
#
# COMPACT_ATOMS: atom_id res chain seq x y z
N MET A 1 14.74 1.69 1.82
CA MET A 1 14.50 0.57 0.89
C MET A 1 14.62 1.11 -0.52
N GLU A 2 15.30 0.40 -1.40
CA GLU A 2 15.27 0.67 -2.85
C GLU A 2 14.17 -0.20 -3.46
N ILE A 3 13.33 0.37 -4.34
CA ILE A 3 12.24 -0.34 -5.03
C ILE A 3 12.24 0.00 -6.51
N LYS A 4 11.70 -0.91 -7.31
CA LYS A 4 11.33 -0.72 -8.70
C LYS A 4 9.84 -0.43 -8.80
N ALA A 5 9.49 0.85 -8.88
CA ALA A 5 8.12 1.29 -9.10
C ALA A 5 7.77 1.32 -10.60
N VAL A 6 6.54 0.94 -10.92
CA VAL A 6 5.95 1.05 -12.26
C VAL A 6 4.92 2.17 -12.22
N PHE A 7 4.94 3.03 -13.25
CA PHE A 7 3.98 4.12 -13.43
C PHE A 7 3.35 4.02 -14.82
N VAL A 8 2.02 4.04 -14.90
CA VAL A 8 1.28 4.03 -16.16
C VAL A 8 0.36 5.24 -16.23
N LYS A 9 0.41 5.98 -17.33
CA LYS A 9 -0.54 7.05 -17.61
C LYS A 9 -1.84 6.45 -18.15
N ASP A 10 -2.93 6.64 -17.42
CA ASP A 10 -4.28 6.24 -17.85
C ASP A 10 -5.22 7.46 -17.81
N GLY A 11 -5.53 7.99 -18.99
CA GLY A 11 -6.32 9.20 -19.17
C GLY A 11 -5.76 10.38 -18.37
N ARG A 12 -6.52 10.84 -17.37
CA ARG A 12 -6.12 11.98 -16.51
C ARG A 12 -5.32 11.56 -15.27
N TRP A 13 -5.06 10.29 -15.08
CA TRP A 13 -4.41 9.73 -13.90
C TRP A 13 -3.08 9.07 -14.24
N TRP A 14 -2.24 8.94 -13.23
CA TRP A 14 -1.08 8.08 -13.20
C TRP A 14 -1.38 6.98 -12.20
N VAL A 15 -1.34 5.72 -12.62
CA VAL A 15 -1.46 4.54 -11.77
C VAL A 15 -0.05 4.10 -11.41
N ALA A 16 0.20 3.77 -10.14
CA ALA A 16 1.53 3.42 -9.64
C ALA A 16 1.49 2.20 -8.71
N TRP A 17 2.45 1.30 -8.86
CA TRP A 17 2.62 0.12 -7.99
C TRP A 17 4.07 -0.36 -7.98
N THR A 18 4.39 -1.32 -7.12
CA THR A 18 5.66 -2.06 -7.14
C THR A 18 5.43 -3.53 -6.78
N ASP A 19 6.16 -4.43 -7.43
CA ASP A 19 6.13 -5.86 -7.09
C ASP A 19 7.05 -6.19 -5.91
N ASP A 20 7.93 -5.24 -5.50
CA ASP A 20 8.81 -5.41 -4.33
C ASP A 20 8.02 -5.36 -3.01
N VAL A 21 6.83 -4.75 -3.03
CA VAL A 21 5.86 -4.74 -1.93
C VAL A 21 4.49 -5.10 -2.51
N PRO A 22 4.19 -6.41 -2.65
CA PRO A 22 2.93 -6.87 -3.23
C PRO A 22 1.72 -6.26 -2.52
N GLY A 23 0.80 -5.70 -3.31
CA GLY A 23 -0.41 -5.03 -2.81
C GLY A 23 -0.29 -3.52 -2.62
N ALA A 24 0.93 -2.95 -2.66
CA ALA A 24 1.10 -1.50 -2.66
C ALA A 24 0.79 -0.92 -4.06
N MET A 25 -0.38 -0.29 -4.18
CA MET A 25 -0.85 0.36 -5.41
C MET A 25 -1.58 1.66 -5.11
N THR A 26 -1.50 2.62 -6.02
CA THR A 26 -2.11 3.93 -5.87
C THR A 26 -2.33 4.63 -7.21
N GLN A 27 -2.83 5.86 -7.17
CA GLN A 27 -2.90 6.76 -8.32
C GLN A 27 -2.70 8.23 -7.92
N GLY A 28 -2.37 9.08 -8.89
CA GLY A 28 -2.28 10.54 -8.75
C GLY A 28 -2.60 11.28 -10.05
N LYS A 29 -2.95 12.57 -10.00
CA LYS A 29 -3.16 13.40 -11.21
C LYS A 29 -1.85 13.68 -11.94
N THR A 30 -0.77 13.86 -11.18
CA THR A 30 0.60 14.05 -11.69
C THR A 30 1.46 12.82 -11.39
N ILE A 31 2.60 12.70 -12.06
CA ILE A 31 3.54 11.61 -11.80
C ILE A 31 4.18 11.74 -10.40
N ASP A 32 4.34 12.98 -9.93
CA ASP A 32 4.90 13.27 -8.60
C ASP A 32 3.91 12.88 -7.50
N GLU A 33 2.63 13.24 -7.66
CA GLU A 33 1.56 12.83 -6.73
C GLU A 33 1.44 11.29 -6.68
N ALA A 34 1.45 10.61 -7.83
CA ALA A 34 1.40 9.15 -7.85
C ALA A 34 2.62 8.51 -7.16
N ARG A 35 3.79 9.15 -7.21
CA ARG A 35 5.00 8.69 -6.52
C ARG A 35 4.92 8.88 -5.02
N GLU A 36 4.52 10.07 -4.57
CA GLU A 36 4.33 10.37 -3.15
C GLU A 36 3.28 9.44 -2.54
N ASN A 37 2.15 9.27 -3.22
CA ASN A 37 1.10 8.36 -2.77
C ASN A 37 1.58 6.90 -2.71
N LEU A 38 2.51 6.47 -3.60
CA LEU A 38 3.01 5.10 -3.59
C LEU A 38 3.94 4.86 -2.41
N ILE A 39 4.78 5.85 -2.10
CA ILE A 39 5.64 5.84 -0.91
C ILE A 39 4.77 5.73 0.36
N ASP A 40 3.71 6.51 0.45
CA ASP A 40 2.78 6.46 1.57
C ASP A 40 2.06 5.12 1.67
N ALA A 41 1.58 4.57 0.55
CA ALA A 41 0.93 3.27 0.51
C ALA A 41 1.86 2.13 0.96
N ILE A 42 3.14 2.19 0.58
CA ILE A 42 4.17 1.23 1.02
C ILE A 42 4.40 1.34 2.52
N HIS A 43 4.46 2.55 3.08
CA HIS A 43 4.58 2.71 4.52
C HIS A 43 3.33 2.20 5.24
N GLU A 44 2.14 2.47 4.71
CA GLU A 44 0.88 2.06 5.34
C GLU A 44 0.74 0.55 5.39
N ILE A 45 1.00 -0.16 4.28
CA ILE A 45 0.83 -1.61 4.22
C ILE A 45 1.81 -2.39 5.12
N GLN A 46 2.95 -1.77 5.46
CA GLN A 46 3.96 -2.35 6.34
C GLN A 46 3.72 -2.06 7.83
N LYS A 47 2.75 -1.19 8.17
CA LYS A 47 2.45 -0.92 9.58
C LYS A 47 1.83 -2.15 10.24
N PRO A 48 2.26 -2.51 11.46
CA PRO A 48 1.53 -3.48 12.24
C PRO A 48 0.14 -2.94 12.55
N VAL A 49 -0.85 -3.82 12.54
CA VAL A 49 -2.20 -3.48 13.00
C VAL A 49 -2.16 -3.23 14.50
N ASP A 50 -2.54 -2.02 14.92
CA ASP A 50 -2.72 -1.71 16.33
C ASP A 50 -4.04 -2.29 16.85
N LEU A 51 -3.96 -3.47 17.46
CA LEU A 51 -5.12 -4.16 18.02
C LEU A 51 -5.81 -3.37 19.13
N SER A 52 -5.14 -2.39 19.78
CA SER A 52 -5.78 -1.54 20.78
C SER A 52 -6.84 -0.62 20.19
N GLN A 53 -6.77 -0.35 18.88
CA GLN A 53 -7.73 0.48 18.15
C GLN A 53 -8.93 -0.32 17.61
N VAL A 54 -8.97 -1.64 17.78
CA VAL A 54 -10.06 -2.47 17.29
C VAL A 54 -11.23 -2.42 18.28
N PRO A 55 -12.37 -1.79 17.93
CA PRO A 55 -13.44 -1.54 18.89
C PRO A 55 -14.28 -2.79 19.14
N GLN A 56 -14.45 -3.14 20.43
CA GLN A 56 -15.50 -4.03 20.96
C GLN A 56 -15.76 -5.31 20.14
N LYS A 57 -14.71 -6.07 19.83
CA LYS A 57 -14.83 -7.36 19.11
C LYS A 57 -14.05 -8.46 19.82
N GLU A 58 -14.54 -9.67 19.65
CA GLU A 58 -13.78 -10.89 19.91
C GLU A 58 -12.64 -10.97 18.90
N ILE A 59 -11.39 -11.03 19.39
CA ILE A 59 -10.19 -11.14 18.56
C ILE A 59 -9.71 -12.58 18.62
N VAL A 60 -9.66 -13.23 17.46
CA VAL A 60 -9.12 -14.58 17.29
C VAL A 60 -7.80 -14.47 16.52
N THR A 61 -6.73 -15.04 17.08
CA THR A 61 -5.40 -15.11 16.45
C THR A 61 -5.06 -16.56 16.21
N GLU A 62 -4.88 -16.93 14.95
CA GLU A 62 -4.56 -18.30 14.53
C GLU A 62 -3.30 -18.33 13.66
N ILE A 63 -2.54 -19.41 13.76
CA ILE A 63 -1.41 -19.70 12.87
C ILE A 63 -1.95 -20.60 11.75
N MET A 64 -1.76 -20.16 10.51
CA MET A 64 -2.19 -20.90 9.30
C MET A 64 -0.97 -21.21 8.43
N GLU A 65 -0.96 -22.38 7.80
CA GLU A 65 0.01 -22.78 6.78
C GLU A 65 -0.68 -22.74 5.40
N ILE A 66 0.00 -22.17 4.40
CA ILE A 66 -0.52 -21.96 3.04
C ILE A 66 0.28 -22.82 2.06
#